data_AF-A0A1V5QJE4-F1
#
_entry.id   AF-A0A1V5QJE4-F1
#
_cell.length_a   1.000
_cell.length_b   1.000
_cell.length_c   1.000
_cell.angle_alpha   90.00
_cell.angle_beta   90.00
_cell.angle_gamma   90.00
#
_symmetry.space_group_name_H-M   'P 1'
#
loop_
_entity.id
_entity.type
_entity.pdbx_description
1 polymer ?
#
loop_
_entity_poly.entity_id
_entity_poly.type
_entity_poly.pdbx_seq_one_letter_code
_entity_poly.pdbx_strand_id
1 'polypeptide(L)'
;MDVFNPDQFKEVFKQPEDIVELYFEGYGKGIQEPDGSKYNPTGNSLILFDINIDGWWLDYNSCVDICEKLNLNIVPKIADGTLIDLVSLVKQGFKSCVSKENMIAEGIVAKPWVPLYNKKGERIITKLKYLDFPVTERGKVDLG
;
A
#
# COMPACT_ATOMS: atom_id res chain seq x y z
N MET A 1 7.17 -14.38 -16.17
CA MET A 1 7.35 -13.35 -15.13
C MET A 1 8.54 -13.78 -14.32
N ASP A 2 9.75 -13.44 -14.78
CA ASP A 2 10.96 -13.52 -13.95
C ASP A 2 11.02 -12.22 -13.15
N VAL A 3 10.12 -12.09 -12.16
CA VAL A 3 10.03 -10.89 -11.30
C VAL A 3 11.17 -10.88 -10.28
N PHE A 4 11.70 -12.07 -9.95
CA PHE A 4 12.70 -12.24 -8.91
C PHE A 4 13.99 -12.79 -9.50
N ASN A 5 15.07 -12.02 -9.39
CA ASN A 5 16.41 -12.46 -9.73
C ASN A 5 17.19 -12.76 -8.43
N PRO A 6 17.50 -14.04 -8.13
CA PRO A 6 18.19 -14.41 -6.90
C PRO A 6 19.53 -13.69 -6.69
N ASP A 7 20.25 -13.33 -7.75
CA ASP A 7 21.54 -12.66 -7.62
C ASP A 7 21.38 -11.19 -7.21
N GLN A 8 20.35 -10.50 -7.71
CA GLN A 8 20.00 -9.15 -7.21
C GLN A 8 19.62 -9.19 -5.73
N PHE A 9 18.91 -10.24 -5.28
CA PHE A 9 18.55 -10.40 -3.88
C PHE A 9 19.79 -10.57 -3.00
N LYS A 10 20.80 -11.34 -3.41
CA LYS A 10 22.06 -11.49 -2.66
C LYS A 10 22.88 -10.20 -2.59
N GLU A 11 22.82 -9.37 -3.63
CA GLU A 11 23.52 -8.07 -3.65
C GLU A 11 22.89 -7.06 -2.68
N VAL A 12 21.55 -7.07 -2.58
CA VAL A 12 20.78 -6.19 -1.69
C VAL A 12 20.79 -6.70 -0.25
N PHE A 13 20.50 -7.99 -0.04
CA PHE A 13 20.44 -8.64 1.26
C PHE A 13 21.71 -9.45 1.49
N LYS A 14 22.70 -8.80 2.13
CA LYS A 14 24.07 -9.34 2.25
C LYS A 14 24.26 -10.30 3.42
N GLN A 15 23.34 -10.34 4.37
CA GLN A 15 23.40 -11.23 5.54
C GLN A 15 22.52 -12.46 5.24
N PRO A 16 23.12 -13.62 4.93
CA PRO A 16 22.36 -14.80 4.51
C PRO A 16 21.54 -15.45 5.63
N GLU A 17 21.81 -15.11 6.89
CA GLU A 17 21.07 -15.53 8.06
C GLU A 17 19.77 -14.76 8.30
N ASP A 18 19.62 -13.56 7.73
CA ASP A 18 18.43 -12.73 7.93
C ASP A 18 17.22 -13.35 7.22
N ILE A 19 16.10 -13.46 7.92
CA ILE A 19 14.81 -13.81 7.33
C ILE A 19 14.21 -12.54 6.74
N VAL A 20 14.21 -12.47 5.40
CA VAL A 20 13.63 -11.36 4.64
C VAL A 20 12.26 -11.75 4.09
N GLU A 21 11.24 -10.99 4.48
CA GLU A 21 9.87 -11.16 4.02
C GLU A 21 9.42 -9.92 3.23
N LEU A 22 9.03 -10.12 1.98
CA LEU A 22 8.50 -9.08 1.11
C LEU A 22 6.99 -9.29 0.92
N TYR A 23 6.19 -8.26 1.20
CA TYR A 23 4.73 -8.31 1.13
C TYR A 23 4.23 -7.55 -0.09
N PHE A 24 3.46 -8.24 -0.95
CA PHE A 24 2.95 -7.71 -2.21
C PHE A 24 1.43 -7.81 -2.31
N GLU A 25 0.83 -6.86 -3.02
CA GLU A 25 -0.52 -7.00 -3.56
C GLU A 25 -0.42 -7.45 -5.02
N GLY A 26 -1.12 -8.53 -5.37
CA GLY A 26 -1.32 -8.91 -6.76
C GLY A 26 -2.43 -8.06 -7.37
N TYR A 27 -2.19 -7.44 -8.52
CA TYR A 27 -3.19 -6.62 -9.20
C TYR A 27 -3.16 -6.79 -10.73
N GLY A 28 -4.26 -6.42 -11.38
CA GLY A 28 -4.40 -6.52 -12.83
C GLY A 28 -5.46 -7.53 -13.27
N LYS A 29 -5.49 -7.77 -14.59
CA LYS A 29 -6.46 -8.65 -15.24
C LYS A 29 -6.47 -10.05 -14.63
N GLY A 30 -7.66 -10.52 -14.27
CA GLY A 30 -7.91 -11.85 -13.73
C GLY A 30 -7.73 -11.98 -12.21
N ILE A 31 -7.40 -10.90 -11.49
CA ILE A 31 -7.22 -10.96 -10.02
C ILE A 31 -8.51 -10.59 -9.26
N GLN A 32 -9.10 -9.43 -9.53
CA GLN A 32 -10.33 -8.96 -8.86
C GLN A 32 -11.27 -8.27 -9.86
N GLU A 33 -11.85 -9.04 -10.79
CA GLU A 33 -12.71 -8.47 -11.84
C GLU A 33 -14.03 -7.89 -11.27
N PRO A 34 -14.57 -6.80 -11.86
CA PRO A 34 -14.07 -6.09 -13.05
C PRO A 34 -12.95 -5.07 -12.76
N ASP A 35 -12.66 -4.77 -11.50
CA ASP A 35 -11.74 -3.70 -11.12
C ASP A 35 -10.27 -4.06 -11.40
N GLY A 36 -9.90 -5.34 -11.35
CA GLY A 36 -8.57 -5.85 -11.66
C GLY A 36 -8.07 -5.40 -13.03
N SER A 37 -8.91 -5.54 -14.06
CA SER A 37 -8.59 -5.09 -15.42
C SER A 37 -8.35 -3.58 -15.53
N LYS A 38 -8.93 -2.75 -14.64
CA LYS A 38 -8.71 -1.29 -14.62
C LYS A 38 -7.29 -0.92 -14.18
N TYR A 39 -6.68 -1.74 -13.31
CA TYR A 39 -5.30 -1.52 -12.86
C TYR A 39 -4.25 -1.97 -13.88
N ASN A 40 -4.47 -3.10 -14.54
CA ASN A 40 -3.63 -3.54 -15.65
C ASN A 40 -4.45 -4.35 -16.67
N PRO A 41 -4.91 -3.73 -17.76
CA PRO A 41 -5.81 -4.39 -18.72
C PRO A 41 -5.09 -5.44 -19.58
N THR A 42 -3.77 -5.37 -19.66
CA THR A 42 -2.94 -6.23 -20.52
C THR A 42 -2.28 -7.39 -19.79
N GLY A 43 -2.44 -7.50 -18.47
CA GLY A 43 -1.84 -8.56 -17.67
C GLY A 43 -2.01 -8.37 -16.17
N ASN A 44 -1.29 -9.13 -15.36
CA ASN A 44 -1.19 -8.94 -13.92
C ASN A 44 0.21 -8.47 -13.53
N SER A 45 0.37 -7.98 -12.30
CA SER A 45 1.61 -7.48 -11.72
C SER A 45 1.56 -7.59 -10.20
N LEU A 46 2.71 -7.36 -9.57
CA LEU A 46 2.87 -7.27 -8.12
C LEU A 46 3.27 -5.83 -7.76
N ILE A 47 2.77 -5.35 -6.62
CA ILE A 47 3.20 -4.06 -6.03
C ILE A 47 3.51 -4.28 -4.55
N LEU A 48 4.70 -3.89 -4.12
CA LEU A 48 5.19 -4.09 -2.76
C LEU A 48 4.57 -3.07 -1.81
N PHE A 49 4.21 -3.47 -0.59
CA PHE A 49 3.67 -2.56 0.43
C PHE A 49 4.29 -2.69 1.83
N ASP A 50 5.10 -3.72 2.07
CA ASP A 50 5.82 -3.90 3.34
C ASP A 50 7.04 -4.79 3.16
N ILE A 51 8.05 -4.56 4.00
CA ILE A 51 9.22 -5.41 4.15
C ILE A 51 9.44 -5.66 5.65
N ASN A 52 9.67 -6.92 6.00
CA ASN A 52 10.12 -7.34 7.32
C ASN A 52 11.49 -8.02 7.20
N ILE A 53 12.44 -7.63 8.06
CA ILE A 53 13.75 -8.28 8.16
C ILE A 53 13.94 -8.67 9.63
N ASP A 54 13.95 -9.97 9.92
CA ASP A 54 14.10 -10.51 11.29
C ASP A 54 13.18 -9.86 12.34
N GLY A 55 11.91 -9.65 11.98
CA GLY A 55 10.92 -9.02 12.84
C GLY A 55 10.92 -7.49 12.77
N TRP A 56 11.86 -6.86 12.08
CA TRP A 56 11.91 -5.41 11.89
C TRP A 56 11.12 -4.97 10.65
N TRP A 57 10.02 -4.26 10.88
CA TRP A 57 9.29 -3.59 9.81
C TRP A 57 10.01 -2.34 9.36
N LEU A 58 10.38 -2.29 8.08
CA LEU A 58 11.11 -1.17 7.53
C LEU A 58 10.21 0.07 7.35
N ASP A 59 10.81 1.25 7.45
CA ASP A 59 10.15 2.49 7.09
C ASP A 59 9.94 2.59 5.56
N TYR A 60 9.06 3.49 5.14
CA TYR A 60 8.70 3.64 3.73
C TYR A 60 9.91 3.94 2.83
N ASN A 61 10.85 4.79 3.26
CA ASN A 61 11.99 5.16 2.43
C ASN A 61 12.97 3.99 2.26
N SER A 62 13.16 3.20 3.33
CA SER A 62 13.92 1.95 3.26
C SER A 62 13.28 0.94 2.30
N CYS A 63 11.94 0.83 2.30
CA CYS A 63 11.22 0.01 1.31
C CYS A 63 11.40 0.54 -0.12
N VAL A 64 11.33 1.85 -0.35
CA VAL A 64 11.56 2.47 -1.66
C VAL A 64 12.96 2.15 -2.18
N ASP A 65 14.00 2.36 -1.36
CA ASP A 65 15.39 2.09 -1.72
C ASP A 65 15.62 0.62 -2.11
N ILE A 66 15.03 -0.32 -1.37
CA ILE A 66 15.08 -1.75 -1.72
C ILE A 66 14.34 -2.03 -3.03
N CYS A 67 13.15 -1.47 -3.21
CA CYS A 67 12.38 -1.63 -4.46
C CYS A 67 13.14 -1.08 -5.67
N GLU A 68 13.81 0.05 -5.56
CA GLU A 68 14.63 0.62 -6.63
C GLU A 68 15.79 -0.32 -7.01
N LYS A 69 16.51 -0.86 -6.01
CA LYS A 69 17.62 -1.81 -6.24
C LYS A 69 17.18 -3.13 -6.88
N LEU A 70 15.99 -3.61 -6.50
CA LEU A 70 15.42 -4.86 -7.02
C LEU A 70 14.56 -4.65 -8.28
N ASN A 71 14.41 -3.41 -8.76
CA ASN A 71 13.52 -3.06 -9.87
C ASN A 71 12.07 -3.55 -9.67
N LEU A 72 11.54 -3.35 -8.47
CA LEU A 72 10.18 -3.70 -8.06
C LEU A 72 9.29 -2.46 -7.94
N ASN A 73 8.00 -2.61 -8.22
CA ASN A 73 7.02 -1.55 -7.97
C ASN A 73 6.68 -1.47 -6.47
N ILE A 74 6.48 -0.27 -5.95
CA ILE A 74 6.05 0.00 -4.57
C ILE A 74 4.74 0.80 -4.55
N VAL A 75 3.88 0.54 -3.56
CA VAL A 75 2.66 1.32 -3.36
C VAL A 75 3.03 2.80 -3.12
N PRO A 76 2.42 3.75 -3.83
CA PRO A 76 2.76 5.15 -3.68
C PRO A 76 2.28 5.68 -2.32
N LYS A 77 3.13 6.49 -1.68
CA LYS A 77 2.71 7.32 -0.55
C LYS A 77 1.72 8.39 -1.01
N ILE A 78 0.52 8.40 -0.43
CA ILE A 78 -0.58 9.28 -0.84
C ILE A 78 -0.54 10.64 -0.13
N ALA A 79 -0.38 10.64 1.19
CA ALA A 79 -0.39 11.86 2.01
C ALA A 79 0.27 11.62 3.38
N ASP A 80 0.68 12.71 4.01
CA ASP A 80 1.04 12.78 5.43
C ASP A 80 0.01 13.64 6.17
N GLY A 81 -0.21 13.33 7.44
CA GLY A 81 -1.10 14.12 8.29
C GLY A 81 -1.53 13.37 9.53
N THR A 82 -2.48 13.96 10.25
CA THR A 82 -3.16 13.25 11.34
C THR A 82 -4.12 12.21 10.76
N LEU A 83 -4.53 11.23 11.58
CA LEU A 83 -5.53 10.25 11.16
C LEU A 83 -6.84 10.92 10.70
N ILE A 84 -7.20 12.06 11.29
CA ILE A 84 -8.41 12.82 10.93
C ILE A 84 -8.28 13.46 9.55
N ASP A 85 -7.10 13.99 9.21
CA ASP A 85 -6.83 14.53 7.87
C ASP A 85 -6.96 13.43 6.81
N LEU A 86 -6.38 12.25 7.09
CA LEU A 86 -6.43 11.09 6.22
C LEU A 86 -7.85 10.53 6.05
N VAL A 87 -8.64 10.49 7.12
CA VAL A 87 -10.08 10.15 7.06
C VAL A 87 -10.82 11.12 6.14
N SER A 88 -10.55 12.42 6.26
CA SER A 88 -11.20 13.45 5.47
C SER A 88 -10.84 13.33 3.99
N LEU A 89 -9.57 13.05 3.67
CA LEU A 89 -9.09 12.75 2.32
C LEU A 89 -9.83 11.56 1.71
N VAL A 90 -9.88 10.43 2.42
CA VAL A 90 -10.51 9.21 1.89
C VAL A 90 -12.01 9.41 1.74
N LYS A 91 -12.68 10.07 2.69
CA LYS A 91 -14.11 10.36 2.62
C LYS A 91 -14.49 11.24 1.42
N GLN A 92 -13.64 12.18 1.02
CA GLN A 92 -13.85 13.00 -0.19
C GLN A 92 -13.68 12.19 -1.49
N GLY A 93 -12.94 11.08 -1.41
CA GLY A 93 -12.52 10.32 -2.58
C GLY A 93 -11.35 10.99 -3.30
N PHE A 94 -10.41 10.18 -3.77
CA PHE A 94 -9.27 10.63 -4.56
C PHE A 94 -9.01 9.66 -5.70
N LYS A 95 -8.32 10.12 -6.75
CA LYS A 95 -8.00 9.28 -7.91
C LYS A 95 -6.95 8.24 -7.54
N SER A 96 -7.12 7.01 -8.02
CA SER A 96 -6.11 5.97 -7.85
C SER A 96 -4.80 6.35 -8.54
N CYS A 97 -3.69 6.28 -7.80
CA CYS A 97 -2.34 6.53 -8.32
C CYS A 97 -1.75 5.31 -9.06
N VAL A 98 -2.37 4.13 -8.91
CA VAL A 98 -1.88 2.86 -9.47
C VAL A 98 -2.71 2.40 -10.67
N SER A 99 -3.97 2.86 -10.76
CA SER A 99 -4.84 2.52 -11.90
C SER A 99 -4.41 3.24 -13.18
N LYS A 100 -4.56 2.57 -14.32
CA LYS A 100 -4.38 3.20 -15.64
C LYS A 100 -5.62 3.99 -16.07
N GLU A 101 -6.74 3.80 -15.39
CA GLU A 101 -8.00 4.49 -15.65
C GLU A 101 -8.27 5.58 -14.63
N ASN A 102 -9.10 6.56 -15.03
CA ASN A 102 -9.55 7.62 -14.14
C ASN A 102 -10.64 7.11 -13.20
N MET A 103 -10.25 6.39 -12.15
CA MET A 103 -11.13 5.83 -11.12
C MET A 103 -10.82 6.35 -9.72
N ILE A 104 -11.84 6.37 -8.85
CA ILE A 104 -11.67 6.62 -7.42
C ILE A 104 -10.91 5.44 -6.81
N ALA A 105 -9.92 5.71 -5.98
CA ALA A 105 -9.17 4.71 -5.23
C ALA A 105 -10.07 3.99 -4.21
N GLU A 106 -9.84 2.70 -3.97
CA GLU A 106 -10.55 1.95 -2.93
C GLU A 106 -10.39 2.61 -1.56
N GLY A 107 -9.19 3.11 -1.27
CA GLY A 107 -8.82 3.66 0.03
C GLY A 107 -7.32 3.77 0.21
N ILE A 108 -6.89 3.89 1.46
CA ILE A 108 -5.48 3.86 1.86
C ILE A 108 -5.27 2.91 3.04
N VAL A 109 -4.03 2.50 3.23
CA VAL A 109 -3.54 1.92 4.49
C VAL A 109 -2.76 3.02 5.21
N ALA A 110 -3.20 3.38 6.41
CA ALA A 110 -2.56 4.39 7.24
C ALA A 110 -1.68 3.74 8.31
N LYS A 111 -0.42 4.14 8.35
CA LYS A 111 0.60 3.71 9.31
C LYS A 111 1.11 4.95 10.08
N PRO A 112 1.37 4.85 11.40
CA PRO A 112 2.08 5.91 12.13
C PRO A 112 3.49 6.15 11.55
N TRP A 113 3.97 7.39 11.62
CA TRP A 113 5.32 7.75 11.13
C TRP A 113 6.42 6.95 11.83
N VAL A 114 6.30 6.79 13.14
CA VAL A 114 7.13 5.88 13.94
C VAL A 114 6.31 4.63 14.20
N PRO A 115 6.80 3.42 13.87
CA PRO A 115 6.06 2.19 14.12
C PRO A 115 5.61 2.07 15.58
N LEU A 116 4.30 1.94 15.79
CA LEU A 116 3.71 1.73 17.11
C LEU A 116 3.12 0.34 17.21
N TYR A 117 3.20 -0.24 18.40
CA TYR A 117 2.68 -1.58 18.70
C TYR A 117 1.80 -1.52 19.94
N ASN A 118 0.76 -2.36 19.98
CA ASN A 118 -0.03 -2.54 21.19
C ASN A 118 0.71 -3.46 22.19
N LYS A 119 0.11 -3.66 23.38
CA LYS A 119 0.69 -4.49 24.45
C LYS A 119 0.88 -5.97 24.07
N LYS A 120 0.25 -6.44 22.99
CA LYS A 120 0.41 -7.79 22.45
C LYS A 120 1.50 -7.89 21.37
N GLY A 121 2.16 -6.78 21.04
CA GLY A 121 3.15 -6.72 19.97
C GLY A 121 2.53 -6.60 18.57
N GLU A 122 1.22 -6.33 18.46
CA GLU A 122 0.57 -6.15 17.15
C GLU A 122 0.77 -4.70 16.66
N ARG A 123 1.02 -4.53 15.36
CA ARG A 123 1.20 -3.22 14.74
C ARG A 123 -0.06 -2.37 14.85
N ILE A 124 0.10 -1.09 15.19
CA ILE A 124 -0.95 -0.09 15.04
C ILE A 124 -0.93 0.37 13.58
N ILE A 125 -1.92 -0.10 12.83
CA ILE A 125 -2.12 0.16 11.41
C ILE A 125 -3.63 0.11 11.15
N THR A 126 -4.13 0.94 10.23
CA THR A 126 -5.55 0.91 9.87
C THR A 126 -5.77 1.07 8.38
N LYS A 127 -6.93 0.64 7.91
CA LYS A 127 -7.39 0.83 6.53
C LYS A 127 -8.53 1.83 6.56
N LEU A 128 -8.51 2.76 5.62
CA LEU A 128 -9.58 3.72 5.40
C LEU A 128 -10.08 3.49 3.98
N LYS A 129 -11.33 3.05 3.81
CA LYS A 129 -11.90 2.78 2.48
C LYS A 129 -13.00 3.78 2.14
N TYR A 130 -13.01 4.23 0.89
CA TYR A 130 -13.99 5.20 0.39
C TYR A 130 -15.42 4.69 0.61
N LEU A 131 -15.67 3.41 0.31
CA LEU A 131 -16.99 2.79 0.43
C LEU A 131 -17.46 2.61 1.88
N ASP A 132 -16.59 2.73 2.88
CA ASP A 132 -16.97 2.70 4.30
C ASP A 132 -17.62 4.02 4.75
N PHE A 133 -17.48 5.09 3.97
CA PHE A 133 -18.11 6.38 4.22
C PHE A 133 -19.39 6.49 3.39
N PRO A 134 -20.57 6.20 3.96
CA PRO A 134 -21.81 6.37 3.23
C PRO A 134 -21.95 7.83 2.80
N VAL A 135 -22.24 8.03 1.50
CA VAL A 135 -22.75 9.31 1.02
C VAL A 135 -24.13 9.45 1.63
N THR A 136 -24.24 10.11 2.78
CA THR A 136 -25.55 10.53 3.25
C THR A 136 -26.09 11.47 2.18
N GLU A 137 -27.21 11.10 1.54
CA GLU A 137 -27.97 12.03 0.73
C GLU A 137 -28.34 13.23 1.61
N ARG A 138 -27.51 14.27 1.54
CA ARG A 138 -27.81 15.66 1.85
C ARG A 138 -26.53 16.44 1.64
N GLY A 139 -26.51 17.23 0.57
CA GLY A 139 -25.69 18.43 0.47
C GLY A 139 -26.11 19.49 1.50
N LYS A 140 -26.20 19.10 2.78
CA LYS A 140 -26.38 19.96 3.93
C LYS A 140 -25.50 19.43 5.05
N VAL A 141 -24.52 20.24 5.41
CA VAL A 141 -23.72 20.08 6.63
C VAL A 141 -24.71 20.19 7.80
N ASP A 142 -24.81 19.13 8.61
CA ASP A 142 -25.49 19.21 9.91
C ASP A 142 -24.43 19.64 10.93
N LEU A 143 -24.53 20.88 11.40
CA LEU A 143 -23.66 21.45 12.43
C LEU A 143 -24.31 21.21 13.80
N GLY A 144 -24.46 19.94 14.16
CA GLY A 144 -24.75 19.53 15.52
C GLY A 144 -23.57 19.78 16.44
#